data_AF-A0A1D6LPU0-F1
#
_entry.id   AF-A0A1D6LPU0-F1
#
_cell.length_a   1.000
_cell.length_b   1.000
_cell.length_c   1.000
_cell.angle_alpha   90.00
_cell.angle_beta   90.00
_cell.angle_gamma   90.00
#
_symmetry.space_group_name_H-M   'P 1'
#
loop_
_entity.id
_entity.type
_entity.pdbx_description
1 polymer ?
#
loop_
_entity_poly.entity_id
_entity_poly.type
_entity_poly.pdbx_seq_one_letter_code
_entity_poly.pdbx_strand_id
1 'polypeptide(L)'
;MRATGKDDSYAAHITKAYKWEFAEREGLQLVVLNPGTTLGPFFMSSVNTSLNNLLQHLRGWLKINQANGLSRTLSTQGGRFHRINYQRGQTGWLMRAKEPSKKLIDLGVCFLPFDVTIRETVDCFRSKGLI
;
A
#
# COMPACT_ATOMS: atom_id res chain seq x y z
N MET A 1 18.23 -13.27 4.95
CA MET A 1 18.68 -11.92 4.56
C MET A 1 17.54 -10.93 4.83
N ARG A 2 17.74 -9.97 5.74
CA ARG A 2 16.85 -8.82 5.89
C ARG A 2 17.56 -7.61 5.29
N ALA A 3 16.98 -7.03 4.24
CA ALA A 3 17.47 -5.77 3.70
C ALA A 3 16.91 -4.63 4.57
N THR A 4 17.81 -3.79 5.07
CA THR A 4 17.51 -2.55 5.79
C THR A 4 18.39 -1.48 5.18
N GLY A 5 17.87 -0.72 4.21
CA GLY A 5 18.63 0.37 3.62
C GLY A 5 18.04 0.89 2.31
N LYS A 6 18.48 2.08 1.90
CA LYS A 6 18.07 2.85 0.70
C LYS A 6 18.27 2.10 -0.64
N ASP A 7 18.76 0.87 -0.56
CA ASP A 7 19.14 -0.07 -1.61
C ASP A 7 17.98 -1.01 -2.00
N ASP A 8 16.86 -0.96 -1.25
CA ASP A 8 15.64 -1.75 -1.49
C ASP A 8 15.05 -1.54 -2.90
N SER A 9 15.28 -0.35 -3.49
CA SER A 9 14.91 -0.06 -4.88
C SER A 9 15.69 -0.96 -5.85
N TYR A 10 17.01 -1.03 -5.69
CA TYR A 10 17.88 -1.81 -6.58
C TYR A 10 17.65 -3.32 -6.43
N ALA A 11 17.46 -3.80 -5.20
CA ALA A 11 17.09 -5.19 -4.92
C ALA A 11 15.72 -5.56 -5.55
N ALA A 12 14.73 -4.68 -5.46
CA ALA A 12 13.44 -4.87 -6.11
C ALA A 12 13.56 -4.87 -7.65
N HIS A 13 14.41 -4.02 -8.22
CA HIS A 13 14.66 -3.96 -9.66
C HIS A 13 15.34 -5.24 -10.19
N ILE A 14 16.40 -5.73 -9.52
CA ILE A 14 17.07 -7.00 -9.88
C ILE A 14 16.11 -8.18 -9.73
N THR A 15 15.39 -8.25 -8.62
CA THR A 15 14.41 -9.31 -8.37
C THR A 15 13.34 -9.33 -9.48
N LYS A 16 12.94 -8.16 -9.95
CA LYS A 16 11.94 -8.03 -11.02
C LYS A 16 12.49 -8.44 -12.39
N ALA A 17 13.73 -8.07 -12.71
CA ALA A 17 14.39 -8.48 -13.95
C ALA A 17 14.58 -10.00 -14.00
N TYR A 18 15.12 -10.59 -12.92
CA TYR A 18 15.32 -12.03 -12.80
C TYR A 18 14.01 -12.82 -12.93
N LYS A 19 12.92 -12.35 -12.30
CA LYS A 19 11.59 -12.98 -12.43
C LYS A 19 11.09 -12.98 -13.88
N TRP A 20 11.43 -11.96 -14.65
CA TRP A 20 11.03 -11.85 -16.06
C TRP A 20 11.82 -12.80 -16.95
N GLU A 21 13.14 -12.78 -16.85
CA GLU A 21 14.03 -13.68 -17.59
C GLU A 21 13.69 -15.16 -17.32
N PHE A 22 13.40 -15.49 -16.06
CA PHE A 22 12.93 -16.82 -15.70
C PHE A 22 11.60 -17.16 -16.36
N ALA A 23 10.61 -16.25 -16.32
CA ALA A 23 9.31 -16.50 -16.93
C ALA A 23 9.40 -16.70 -18.45
N GLU A 24 10.22 -15.92 -19.15
CA GLU A 24 10.46 -16.10 -20.60
C GLU A 24 11.11 -17.45 -20.89
N ARG A 25 12.17 -17.79 -20.15
CA ARG A 25 12.91 -19.06 -20.35
C ARG A 25 12.03 -20.29 -20.15
N GLU A 26 11.14 -20.23 -19.16
CA GLU A 26 10.24 -21.34 -18.83
C GLU A 26 8.88 -21.26 -19.56
N GLY A 27 8.65 -20.26 -20.43
CA GLY A 27 7.39 -20.09 -21.16
C GLY A 27 6.18 -19.74 -20.27
N LEU A 28 6.40 -19.11 -19.11
CA LEU A 28 5.36 -18.75 -18.15
C LEU A 28 4.72 -17.40 -18.45
N GLN A 29 3.39 -17.32 -18.35
CA GLN A 29 2.69 -16.04 -18.37
C GLN A 29 2.81 -15.33 -17.01
N LEU A 30 3.70 -14.34 -16.94
CA LEU A 30 3.91 -13.53 -15.75
C LEU A 30 3.15 -12.20 -15.82
N VAL A 31 2.33 -11.92 -14.80
CA VAL A 31 1.73 -10.60 -14.56
C VAL A 31 2.25 -10.05 -13.24
N VAL A 32 2.79 -8.83 -13.26
CA VAL A 32 3.31 -8.17 -12.04
C VAL A 32 2.34 -7.08 -11.59
N LEU A 33 1.79 -7.23 -10.38
CA LEU A 33 1.01 -6.20 -9.69
C LEU A 33 1.92 -5.39 -8.77
N ASN A 34 1.84 -4.07 -8.85
CA ASN A 34 2.57 -3.15 -7.97
C ASN A 34 1.58 -2.21 -7.28
N PRO A 35 0.96 -2.63 -6.17
CA PRO A 35 0.00 -1.80 -5.46
C PRO A 35 0.66 -0.57 -4.82
N GLY A 36 -0.14 0.46 -4.57
CA GLY A 36 0.25 1.60 -3.74
C GLY A 36 -0.04 1.31 -2.26
N THR A 37 -0.87 2.13 -1.64
CA THR A 37 -1.34 1.91 -0.26
C THR A 37 -2.16 0.63 -0.17
N THR A 38 -1.83 -0.23 0.80
CA THR A 38 -2.52 -1.50 1.02
C THR A 38 -3.36 -1.42 2.30
N LEU A 39 -4.68 -1.49 2.15
CA LEU A 39 -5.67 -1.44 3.22
C LEU A 39 -6.56 -2.68 3.16
N GLY A 40 -7.32 -2.92 4.21
CA GLY A 40 -8.23 -4.06 4.36
C GLY A 40 -8.01 -4.83 5.65
N PRO A 41 -8.85 -5.85 5.92
CA PRO A 41 -8.61 -6.80 6.99
C PRO A 41 -7.26 -7.49 6.85
N PHE A 42 -6.58 -7.76 7.97
CA PHE A 42 -5.25 -8.36 7.96
C PHE A 42 -5.12 -9.43 9.04
N PHE A 43 -4.50 -10.54 8.66
CA PHE A 43 -4.28 -11.69 9.55
C PHE A 43 -3.01 -11.54 10.40
N MET A 44 -2.10 -10.65 10.00
CA MET A 44 -0.82 -10.47 10.68
C MET A 44 -1.01 -9.94 12.11
N SER A 45 -0.06 -10.31 12.98
CA SER A 45 0.02 -9.81 14.36
C SER A 45 0.57 -8.37 14.43
N SER A 46 1.32 -7.94 13.41
CA SER A 46 1.84 -6.58 13.27
C SER A 46 1.11 -5.80 12.17
N VAL A 47 1.10 -4.47 12.30
CA VAL A 47 0.56 -3.56 11.28
C VAL A 47 1.63 -3.20 10.25
N ASN A 48 1.28 -3.23 8.96
CA ASN A 48 2.15 -2.74 7.90
C ASN A 48 2.18 -1.18 7.90
N THR A 49 3.10 -0.59 7.15
CA THR A 49 3.25 0.88 7.08
C THR A 49 1.97 1.60 6.65
N SER A 50 1.23 1.06 5.67
CA SER A 50 -0.02 1.67 5.19
C SER A 50 -1.11 1.67 6.27
N LEU A 51 -1.30 0.53 6.93
CA LEU A 51 -2.21 0.37 8.05
C LEU A 51 -1.82 1.26 9.23
N ASN A 52 -0.52 1.34 9.54
CA ASN A 52 -0.02 2.19 10.61
C ASN A 52 -0.23 3.68 10.33
N ASN A 53 -0.09 4.11 9.07
CA ASN A 53 -0.40 5.49 8.69
C ASN A 53 -1.88 5.80 8.93
N LEU A 54 -2.79 4.93 8.47
CA LEU A 54 -4.23 5.08 8.72
C LEU A 54 -4.54 5.09 10.23
N LEU A 55 -3.94 4.17 10.98
CA LEU A 55 -4.10 4.07 12.43
C LEU A 55 -3.66 5.35 13.16
N GLN A 56 -2.53 5.94 12.76
CA GLN A 56 -2.06 7.21 13.32
C GLN A 56 -3.02 8.37 13.03
N HIS A 57 -3.57 8.43 11.81
CA HIS A 57 -4.59 9.43 11.47
C HIS A 57 -5.85 9.29 12.33
N LEU A 58 -6.34 8.06 12.52
CA LEU A 58 -7.53 7.79 13.34
C LEU A 58 -7.30 8.13 14.82
N ARG A 59 -6.13 7.78 15.36
CA ARG A 59 -5.74 8.14 16.74
C ARG A 59 -5.61 9.65 16.94
N GLY A 60 -5.05 10.36 15.96
CA GLY A 60 -4.99 11.82 15.96
C GLY A 60 -6.39 12.44 16.00
N TRP A 61 -7.30 11.94 15.17
CA TRP A 61 -8.70 12.37 15.13
C TRP A 61 -9.44 12.10 16.45
N LEU A 62 -9.26 10.91 17.05
CA LEU A 62 -9.86 10.55 18.33
C LEU A 62 -9.37 11.48 19.47
N LYS A 63 -8.07 11.78 19.50
CA LYS A 63 -7.49 12.73 20.47
C LYS A 63 -8.09 14.13 20.34
N ILE A 64 -8.30 14.62 19.11
CA ILE A 64 -8.94 15.92 18.87
C ILE A 64 -10.37 15.92 19.41
N ASN A 65 -11.18 14.89 19.10
CA ASN A 65 -12.56 14.85 19.56
C ASN A 65 -12.72 14.69 21.08
N GLN A 66 -11.77 14.01 21.74
CA GLN A 66 -11.71 13.97 23.21
C GLN A 66 -11.27 15.32 23.79
N ALA A 67 -10.35 16.03 23.12
CA ALA A 67 -9.86 17.34 23.52
C ALA A 67 -10.84 18.49 23.21
N ASN A 68 -11.84 18.29 22.35
CA ASN A 68 -12.87 19.31 22.08
C ASN A 68 -13.81 19.58 23.28
N GLY A 69 -13.61 18.91 24.44
CA GLY A 69 -14.15 19.31 25.75
C GLY A 69 -13.21 20.17 26.61
N LEU A 70 -11.92 20.31 26.25
CA LEU A 70 -10.92 21.13 26.93
C LEU A 70 -9.90 21.66 25.90
N SER A 71 -10.12 22.91 25.47
CA SER A 71 -9.30 23.59 24.46
C SER A 71 -7.80 23.59 24.83
N ARG A 72 -7.00 22.82 24.09
CA ARG A 72 -5.55 22.93 24.11
C ARG A 72 -4.99 22.69 22.70
N THR A 73 -4.32 23.71 22.18
CA THR A 73 -3.66 23.71 20.86
C THR A 73 -2.60 22.61 20.81
N LEU A 74 -2.83 21.56 20.02
CA LEU A 74 -1.80 20.57 19.70
C LEU A 74 -1.22 20.91 18.33
N SER A 75 0.10 21.03 18.26
CA SER A 75 0.82 21.11 17.00
C SER A 75 0.61 19.80 16.24
N THR A 76 -0.14 19.86 15.15
CA THR A 76 -0.09 18.84 14.10
C THR A 76 1.36 18.76 13.62
N GLN A 77 2.10 17.74 14.03
CA GLN A 77 3.25 17.29 13.23
C GLN A 77 2.66 16.85 11.89
N GLY A 78 2.65 17.79 10.93
CA GLY A 78 2.15 17.56 9.59
C GLY A 78 2.84 16.33 9.02
N GLY A 79 2.05 15.29 8.72
CA GLY A 79 2.57 14.15 7.97
C GLY A 79 3.23 14.68 6.70
N ARG A 80 4.52 14.40 6.52
CA ARG A 80 5.20 14.77 5.27
C ARG A 80 4.63 13.91 4.16
N PHE A 81 3.68 14.47 3.42
CA PHE A 81 3.23 13.90 2.16
C PHE A 81 4.32 14.12 1.13
N HIS A 82 5.23 13.14 1.02
CA HIS A 82 6.19 13.12 -0.05
C HIS A 82 5.44 12.83 -1.35
N ARG A 83 5.36 13.84 -2.23
CA ARG A 83 4.91 13.63 -3.60
C ARG A 83 5.96 12.79 -4.32
N ILE A 84 5.73 11.49 -4.42
CA ILE A 84 6.55 10.62 -5.26
C ILE A 84 6.06 10.81 -6.69
N ASN A 85 6.79 11.62 -7.46
CA ASN A 85 6.58 11.72 -8.89
C ASN A 85 7.08 10.42 -9.53
N TYR A 86 6.17 9.55 -9.95
CA TYR A 86 6.53 8.41 -10.79
C TYR A 86 6.99 8.95 -12.14
N GLN A 87 8.31 8.97 -12.34
CA GLN A 87 8.90 9.17 -13.66
C GLN A 87 8.34 8.08 -14.58
N ARG A 88 7.80 8.47 -15.74
CA ARG A 88 7.24 7.56 -16.75
C ARG A 88 8.38 6.83 -17.46
N GLY A 89 9.11 6.00 -16.73
CA GLY A 89 10.16 5.15 -17.29
C GLY A 89 9.51 4.07 -18.15
N GLN A 90 9.71 4.16 -19.46
CA GLN A 90 9.60 3.00 -20.34
C GLN A 90 10.85 2.16 -20.14
N THR A 91 10.85 1.31 -19.10
CA THR A 91 11.81 0.21 -19.06
C THR A 91 11.38 -0.79 -20.13
N GLY A 92 12.19 -1.04 -21.16
CA GLY A 92 11.80 -1.82 -22.34
C GLY A 92 11.26 -3.24 -22.05
N TRP A 93 11.59 -3.78 -20.88
CA TRP A 93 11.16 -5.10 -20.38
C TRP A 93 9.85 -5.08 -19.57
N LEU A 94 9.23 -3.92 -19.33
CA LEU A 94 7.96 -3.81 -18.61
C LEU A 94 6.87 -3.26 -19.52
N MET A 95 6.18 -4.16 -20.21
CA MET A 95 4.98 -3.81 -20.96
C MET A 95 3.87 -3.38 -19.99
N ARG A 96 3.55 -2.09 -19.99
CA ARG A 96 2.40 -1.57 -19.24
C ARG A 96 1.12 -1.86 -20.00
N ALA A 97 0.11 -2.37 -19.29
CA ALA A 97 -1.22 -2.51 -19.86
C ALA A 97 -1.78 -1.12 -20.21
N LYS A 98 -2.37 -0.98 -21.40
CA LYS A 98 -3.03 0.25 -21.86
C LYS A 98 -4.21 0.61 -20.95
N GLU A 99 -4.98 -0.41 -20.55
CA GLU A 99 -6.11 -0.32 -19.63
C GLU A 99 -5.89 -1.31 -18.47
N PRO A 100 -5.08 -0.93 -17.46
CA PRO A 100 -4.68 -1.86 -16.40
C PRO A 100 -5.86 -2.37 -15.57
N SER A 101 -6.83 -1.52 -15.24
CA SER A 101 -8.01 -1.93 -14.47
C SER A 101 -8.84 -2.97 -15.21
N LYS A 102 -9.07 -2.77 -16.52
CA LYS A 102 -9.81 -3.72 -17.36
C LYS A 102 -9.07 -5.06 -17.43
N LYS A 103 -7.76 -5.05 -17.68
CA LYS A 103 -6.94 -6.27 -17.68
C LYS A 103 -7.04 -7.03 -16.35
N LEU A 104 -7.11 -6.33 -15.22
CA LEU A 104 -7.29 -6.98 -13.91
C LEU A 104 -8.67 -7.61 -13.76
N ILE A 105 -9.73 -6.93 -14.20
CA ILE A 105 -11.09 -7.48 -14.22
C ILE A 105 -11.16 -8.72 -15.11
N ASP A 106 -10.56 -8.67 -16.31
CA ASP A 106 -10.51 -9.80 -17.25
C ASP A 106 -9.74 -11.01 -16.65
N LEU A 107 -8.78 -10.76 -15.76
CA LEU A 107 -8.07 -11.78 -14.97
C LEU A 107 -8.85 -12.25 -13.72
N GLY A 108 -10.08 -11.77 -13.52
CA GLY A 108 -10.94 -12.14 -12.40
C GLY A 108 -10.74 -11.32 -11.12
N VAL A 109 -9.99 -10.22 -11.17
CA VAL A 109 -9.82 -9.33 -10.00
C VAL A 109 -11.09 -8.52 -9.78
N CYS A 110 -11.66 -8.65 -8.58
CA CYS A 110 -12.80 -7.87 -8.13
C CYS A 110 -12.33 -6.63 -7.36
N PHE A 111 -12.78 -5.45 -7.76
CA PHE A 111 -12.49 -4.20 -7.06
C PHE A 111 -13.56 -3.94 -5.99
N LEU A 112 -13.13 -3.88 -4.73
CA LEU A 112 -13.99 -3.43 -3.64
C LEU A 112 -14.11 -1.90 -3.67
N PRO A 113 -15.30 -1.34 -3.38
CA PRO A 113 -15.44 0.09 -3.13
C PRO A 113 -14.48 0.54 -2.02
N PHE A 114 -13.95 1.75 -2.17
CA PHE A 114 -12.93 2.26 -1.25
C PHE A 114 -13.50 2.45 0.16
N ASP A 115 -14.72 2.95 0.27
CA ASP A 115 -15.47 3.11 1.52
C ASP A 115 -15.66 1.78 2.27
N VAL A 116 -16.03 0.72 1.55
CA VAL A 116 -16.11 -0.64 2.10
C VAL A 116 -14.73 -1.09 2.62
N THR A 117 -13.68 -0.90 1.82
CA THR A 117 -12.30 -1.26 2.20
C THR A 117 -11.85 -0.53 3.47
N ILE A 118 -12.11 0.77 3.57
CA ILE A 118 -11.78 1.56 4.77
C ILE A 118 -12.56 1.07 5.98
N ARG A 119 -13.88 0.85 5.84
CA ARG A 119 -14.73 0.37 6.92
C ARG A 119 -14.24 -0.96 7.47
N GLU A 120 -13.98 -1.94 6.60
CA GLU A 120 -13.48 -3.25 7.00
C GLU A 120 -12.10 -3.17 7.67
N THR A 121 -11.24 -2.25 7.21
CA THR A 121 -9.94 -2.00 7.85
C THR A 121 -10.13 -1.49 9.28
N VAL A 122 -11.04 -0.53 9.49
CA VAL A 122 -11.34 0.06 10.80
C VAL A 122 -11.97 -0.98 11.73
N ASP A 123 -12.91 -1.77 11.23
CA ASP A 123 -13.53 -2.86 12.00
C ASP A 123 -12.50 -3.92 12.40
N CYS A 124 -11.54 -4.24 11.51
CA CYS A 124 -10.42 -5.10 11.84
C CYS A 124 -9.53 -4.50 12.95
N PHE A 125 -9.24 -3.20 12.92
CA PHE A 125 -8.50 -2.53 14.00
C PHE A 125 -9.22 -2.63 15.35
N ARG A 126 -10.54 -2.41 15.40
CA ARG A 126 -11.34 -2.55 16.61
C ARG A 126 -11.31 -3.97 17.16
N SER A 127 -11.49 -4.97 16.29
CA SER A 127 -11.46 -6.40 16.69
C SER A 127 -10.12 -6.82 17.30
N LYS A 128 -9.03 -6.13 16.94
CA LYS A 128 -7.68 -6.36 17.45
C LYS A 128 -7.30 -5.41 18.61
N GLY A 129 -8.22 -4.57 19.09
CA GLY A 129 -7.96 -3.63 20.19
C GLY A 129 -6.94 -2.53 19.86
N LEU A 130 -6.80 -2.16 18.57
CA LEU A 130 -5.84 -1.14 18.14
C LEU A 130 -6.38 0.29 18.23
N ILE A 131 -7.71 0.44 18.25
CA ILE A 131 -8.51 1.67 18.46
C ILE A 131 -9.80 1.34 19.20
#